data_AF-A0A8H4TPY1-F1
#
_entry.id   AF-A0A8H4TPY1-F1
#
_cell.length_a   1.000
_cell.length_b   1.000
_cell.length_c   1.000
_cell.angle_alpha   90.00
_cell.angle_beta   90.00
_cell.angle_gamma   90.00
#
_symmetry.space_group_name_H-M   'P 1'
#
loop_
_entity.id
_entity.type
_entity.pdbx_description
1 polymer ?
#
loop_
_entity_poly.entity_id
_entity_poly.type
_entity_poly.pdbx_seq_one_letter_code
_entity_poly.pdbx_strand_id
1 'polypeptide(L)' 'MPGSHSSSLQASPRNMRLVTSQDLYTSINATLSTKTNRPSTPVHHIQEDDYTVPAPPPPSPTKTFHGIGDVSLPMHPTEA' A
#
# COMPACT_ATOMS: atom_id res chain seq x y z
N MET A 1 -35.76 -23.07 -22.14
CA MET A 1 -34.32 -22.72 -22.19
C MET A 1 -33.53 -23.96 -21.77
N PRO A 2 -32.55 -24.44 -22.54
CA PRO A 2 -31.73 -25.57 -22.10
C PRO A 2 -30.65 -25.04 -21.14
N GLY A 3 -30.76 -25.39 -19.87
CA GLY A 3 -29.67 -25.25 -18.91
C GLY A 3 -28.81 -26.51 -18.95
N SER A 4 -27.51 -26.38 -19.25
CA SER A 4 -26.50 -27.41 -19.01
C SER A 4 -25.09 -26.86 -19.24
N HIS A 5 -24.40 -26.50 -18.16
CA HIS A 5 -22.94 -26.48 -18.11
C HIS A 5 -22.51 -27.05 -16.76
N SER A 6 -22.56 -28.38 -16.62
CA SER A 6 -21.80 -29.06 -15.57
C SER A 6 -20.34 -29.11 -16.04
N SER A 7 -19.56 -28.08 -15.71
CA SER A 7 -18.11 -28.15 -15.84
C SER A 7 -17.58 -28.96 -14.67
N SER A 8 -17.55 -30.27 -14.85
CA SER A 8 -16.75 -31.16 -14.02
C SER A 8 -15.29 -30.70 -14.12
N LEU A 9 -14.83 -29.93 -13.14
CA LEU A 9 -13.41 -29.72 -12.88
C LEU A 9 -12.84 -31.05 -12.41
N GLN A 10 -12.64 -31.97 -13.36
CA GLN A 10 -11.75 -33.11 -13.15
C GLN A 10 -10.37 -32.52 -12.89
N ALA A 11 -10.04 -32.33 -11.61
CA ALA A 11 -8.67 -32.11 -11.19
C ALA A 11 -7.91 -33.39 -11.55
N SER A 12 -7.34 -33.38 -12.77
CA SER A 12 -6.38 -34.38 -13.20
C SER A 12 -5.33 -34.56 -12.09
N PRO A 13 -4.92 -35.80 -11.77
CA PRO A 13 -3.89 -36.03 -10.78
C PRO A 13 -2.71 -35.12 -11.07
N ARG A 14 -2.37 -34.23 -10.13
CA ARG A 14 -1.18 -33.38 -10.26
C ARG A 14 0.00 -34.33 -10.31
N ASN A 15 0.58 -34.51 -11.50
CA ASN A 15 1.77 -35.32 -11.71
C ASN A 15 2.85 -34.81 -10.74
N MET A 16 3.10 -35.54 -9.64
CA MET A 16 4.23 -35.26 -8.75
C MET A 16 5.50 -35.71 -9.48
N ARG A 17 5.92 -34.90 -10.45
CA ARG A 17 7.16 -35.14 -11.18
C ARG A 17 8.32 -34.86 -10.24
N LEU A 18 9.19 -35.86 -10.08
CA LEU A 18 10.46 -35.69 -9.39
C LEU A 18 11.27 -34.63 -10.14
N VAL A 19 11.56 -33.51 -9.48
CA VAL A 19 12.40 -32.46 -10.02
C VAL A 19 13.86 -32.86 -9.81
N THR A 20 14.60 -33.01 -10.90
CA THR A 20 16.04 -33.32 -10.86
C THR A 20 16.86 -32.04 -10.97
N SER A 21 18.15 -32.10 -10.60
CA SER A 21 19.07 -30.97 -10.79
C SER A 21 19.11 -30.49 -12.25
N GLN A 22 18.95 -31.40 -13.21
CA GLN A 22 18.89 -31.06 -14.63
C GLN A 22 17.65 -30.23 -14.97
N ASP A 23 16.50 -30.54 -14.38
CA ASP A 23 15.27 -29.74 -14.55
C ASP A 23 15.47 -28.33 -13.97
N LEU A 24 16.17 -28.20 -12.84
CA LEU A 24 16.51 -26.91 -12.25
C LEU A 24 17.40 -26.08 -13.18
N TYR A 25 18.51 -26.64 -13.67
CA TYR A 25 19.40 -25.94 -14.60
C TYR A 25 18.67 -25.52 -15.89
N THR A 26 17.80 -26.39 -16.40
CA THR A 26 16.99 -26.11 -17.59
C THR A 26 16.03 -24.94 -17.35
N SER A 27 15.35 -24.91 -16.20
CA SER A 27 14.43 -23.82 -15.83
C SER A 27 15.14 -22.46 -15.69
N ILE A 28 16.34 -22.46 -15.11
CA ILE A 28 17.17 -21.26 -14.94
C ILE A 28 17.62 -20.75 -16.31
N ASN A 29 18.14 -21.63 -17.17
CA ASN A 29 18.62 -21.27 -18.50
C ASN A 29 17.49 -20.75 -19.41
N ALA A 30 16.28 -21.32 -19.30
CA ALA A 30 15.10 -20.83 -20.01
C ALA A 30 14.71 -19.42 -19.56
N THR A 31 14.78 -19.15 -18.25
CA THR A 31 14.50 -17.81 -17.69
C THR A 31 15.56 -16.79 -18.08
N LEU A 32 16.83 -17.18 -18.14
CA LEU A 32 17.92 -16.29 -18.56
C LEU A 32 17.90 -16.00 -20.07
N SER A 33 17.56 -17.00 -20.91
CA SER A 33 17.45 -16.83 -22.36
C SER A 33 16.35 -15.86 -22.78
N THR A 34 15.30 -15.70 -21.97
CA THR A 34 14.21 -14.75 -22.25
C THR A 34 14.55 -13.31 -21.86
N LYS A 35 15.67 -13.06 -21.16
CA LYS A 35 16.10 -11.71 -20.74
C LYS A 35 16.43 -10.78 -21.92
N THR A 36 16.69 -11.32 -23.11
CA THR A 36 16.92 -10.55 -24.35
C THR A 36 15.61 -10.00 -24.95
N ASN A 37 14.45 -10.50 -24.53
CA ASN A 37 13.12 -10.07 -24.98
C ASN A 37 12.24 -9.71 -23.78
N ARG A 38 12.76 -8.87 -22.88
CA ARG A 38 11.90 -8.09 -22.00
C ARG A 38 11.59 -6.78 -22.69
N PRO A 39 10.30 -6.37 -22.82
CA PRO A 39 10.02 -4.98 -23.10
C PRO A 39 10.75 -4.19 -22.02
N SER A 40 11.71 -3.35 -22.45
CA SER A 40 12.31 -2.36 -21.58
C SER A 40 11.14 -1.60 -20.97
N THR A 41 10.82 -1.87 -19.71
CA THR A 41 9.99 -0.95 -18.93
C THR A 41 10.63 0.41 -19.17
N PRO A 42 9.87 1.43 -19.60
CA PRO A 42 10.44 2.73 -19.89
C PRO A 42 11.41 3.06 -18.76
N VAL A 43 12.69 3.16 -19.12
CA VAL A 43 13.73 3.46 -18.15
C VAL A 43 13.45 4.90 -17.74
N HIS A 44 12.55 5.07 -16.77
CA HIS A 44 12.34 6.36 -16.16
C HIS A 44 13.59 6.60 -15.34
N HIS A 45 14.48 7.44 -15.87
CA HIS A 45 15.59 7.97 -15.09
C HIS A 45 14.95 8.80 -13.98
N ILE A 46 14.69 8.15 -12.85
CA ILE A 46 14.27 8.79 -11.61
C ILE A 46 15.27 9.90 -11.31
N GLN A 47 14.81 11.14 -11.43
CA GLN A 47 15.62 12.30 -11.12
C GLN A 47 15.60 12.51 -9.61
N GLU A 48 16.59 13.21 -9.07
CA GLU A 48 16.66 13.50 -7.63
C GLU A 48 15.38 14.18 -7.11
N ASP A 49 14.72 14.97 -7.96
CA ASP A 49 13.48 15.66 -7.66
C ASP A 49 12.23 14.77 -7.65
N ASP A 50 12.25 13.56 -8.25
CA ASP A 50 11.08 12.66 -8.29
C ASP A 50 10.67 12.14 -6.90
N TYR A 51 11.58 12.23 -5.92
CA TYR A 51 11.32 11.87 -4.53
C TYR A 51 10.99 13.07 -3.64
N THR A 52 10.95 14.27 -4.21
CA THR A 52 10.60 15.47 -3.43
C THR A 52 9.10 15.50 -3.17
N VAL A 53 8.73 15.27 -1.91
CA VAL A 53 7.36 15.47 -1.44
C VAL A 53 7.33 16.83 -0.76
N PRO A 54 6.38 17.73 -1.10
CA PRO A 54 6.25 19.00 -0.39
C PRO A 54 6.04 18.76 1.10
N ALA A 55 6.59 19.63 1.94
CA ALA A 55 6.41 19.55 3.38
C ALA A 55 4.90 19.52 3.71
N PRO A 56 4.48 18.70 4.69
CA PRO A 56 3.09 18.68 5.11
C PRO A 56 2.65 20.08 5.59
N PRO A 57 1.38 20.44 5.44
CA PRO A 57 0.88 21.73 5.93
C PRO A 57 1.08 21.83 7.46
N PRO A 58 1.30 23.04 8.00
CA PRO A 58 1.37 23.23 9.44
C PRO A 58 0.06 22.79 10.11
N PRO A 59 0.12 22.27 11.35
CA PRO A 59 -1.09 21.92 12.09
C PRO A 59 -1.97 23.16 12.29
N SER A 60 -3.29 23.00 12.22
CA SER A 60 -4.22 24.10 12.47
C SER A 60 -4.16 24.55 13.94
N PRO A 61 -4.33 25.86 14.25
CA PRO A 61 -4.34 26.34 15.63
C PRO A 61 -5.46 25.68 16.45
N THR A 62 -5.09 24.99 17.53
CA THR A 62 -6.05 24.49 18.52
C THR A 62 -6.40 25.62 19.48
N LYS A 63 -7.69 26.00 19.55
CA LYS A 63 -8.16 26.91 20.60
C LYS A 63 -8.19 26.14 21.93
N THR A 64 -7.15 26.29 22.73
CA THR A 64 -7.20 25.96 24.15
C THR A 64 -8.13 26.95 24.83
N PHE A 65 -9.33 26.51 25.21
CA PHE A 65 -10.19 27.28 26.10
C PHE A 65 -9.53 27.36 27.49
N HIS A 66 -8.69 28.37 27.69
CA HIS A 66 -8.09 28.70 28.99
C HIS A 66 -9.08 29.53 29.82
N GLY A 67 -10.28 28.99 30.06
CA GLY A 67 -11.39 29.77 30.61
C GLY A 67 -12.45 28.92 31.28
N ILE A 68 -12.13 28.40 32.47
CA ILE A 68 -13.12 28.21 33.52
C ILE A 68 -12.54 28.78 34.82
N GLY A 69 -13.11 29.88 35.31
CA GLY A 69 -12.92 30.31 36.70
C GLY A 69 -12.48 31.75 36.97
N ASP A 70 -12.83 32.76 36.17
CA ASP A 70 -12.99 34.12 36.73
C ASP A 70 -14.47 34.32 37.01
N VAL A 71 -14.88 33.97 38.23
CA VAL A 71 -16.20 34.35 38.77
C VAL A 71 -15.97 35.59 39.62
N SER A 72 -15.76 36.72 38.96
CA SER A 72 -15.99 38.04 39.55
C SER A 72 -17.50 38.23 39.72
N LEU A 73 -18.01 37.96 40.93
CA LEU A 73 -19.37 38.35 41.31
C LEU A 73 -19.38 39.79 41.85
N PRO A 74 -20.43 40.57 41.56
CA PRO A 74 -20.48 42.01 41.81
C PRO A 74 -20.67 42.39 43.29
N MET A 75 -20.03 43.51 43.62
CA MET A 75 -20.17 44.38 44.78
C MET A 75 -21.55 44.44 45.47
N HIS A 76 -21.55 44.48 46.80
CA HIS A 76 -22.50 45.27 47.59
C HIS A 76 -21.82 45.80 48.88
N PRO A 77 -21.96 47.08 49.24
CA PRO A 77 -21.38 47.63 50.48
C PRO A 77 -22.32 47.40 51.66
N THR A 78 -21.76 47.15 52.84
CA THR A 78 -22.47 47.33 54.12
C THR A 78 -21.53 48.06 55.07
N GLU A 79 -21.82 49.34 55.23
CA GLU A 79 -21.34 50.23 56.28
C GLU A 79 -22.03 49.85 57.61
N ALA A 80 -21.25 49.71 58.70
CA ALA A 80 -21.68 49.90 60.08
C ALA A 80 -20.44 50.00 61.00
#